data_AF-A0A2U9B2C0-F1
#
_entry.id   AF-A0A2U9B2C0-F1
#
_cell.length_a   1.000
_cell.length_b   1.000
_cell.length_c   1.000
_cell.angle_alpha   90.00
_cell.angle_beta   90.00
_cell.angle_gamma   90.00
#
_symmetry.space_group_name_H-M   'P 1'
#
loop_
_entity.id
_entity.type
_entity.pdbx_description
1 polymer ?
#
loop_
_entity_poly.entity_id
_entity_poly.type
_entity_poly.pdbx_seq_one_letter_code
_entity_poly.pdbx_strand_id
1 'polypeptide(L)'
;MLVRCCRGKLSVWAALCVLVLCWFYVFPVYRLPSDKEIVDEVVRQGGMWRKNQTGIDLYRKLLTECCSPRRMFAVTKENSPMGKVLWYDGEFYHSHTVNNETYPLFVQDTPLQFPLKKCAVVGNSGILRRSKCGRHIDQADFIMRCNLPPLSKEYVDDVGTRTNLVTANPSIIEKRFQNLLWSRKAFVDSMKVYGSSYMYMPAFSMKPCTDLSLRAYYALADTSSNLTMLFANPEFLRTVGKFWKSRGVHAKRLSTGLFLVSLALGLCEEVTAYGFWPFSIGLDEQPVSHHYYDNILPYKWFHAMPEEFVQLWDLHKTGTLRMRVGHCPP
;
A
#
# COMPACT_ATOMS: atom_id res chain seq x y z
N MET A 1 1.17 13.11 78.00
CA MET A 1 1.49 11.95 77.12
C MET A 1 1.13 12.33 75.69
N LEU A 2 2.11 12.63 74.83
CA LEU A 2 1.87 12.89 73.41
C LEU A 2 1.68 11.56 72.67
N VAL A 3 0.53 11.41 72.01
CA VAL A 3 0.20 10.27 71.15
C VAL A 3 1.07 10.33 69.89
N ARG A 4 2.01 9.39 69.75
CA ARG A 4 2.80 9.20 68.53
C ARG A 4 1.90 8.58 67.45
N CYS A 5 1.52 9.38 66.46
CA CYS A 5 0.84 8.91 65.27
C CYS A 5 1.82 8.10 64.40
N CYS A 6 1.60 6.78 64.26
CA CYS A 6 2.40 5.93 63.37
C CYS A 6 2.03 6.22 61.91
N ARG A 7 2.81 7.07 61.25
CA ARG A 7 2.83 7.14 59.78
C ARG A 7 3.43 5.85 59.23
N GLY A 8 2.57 4.93 58.80
CA GLY A 8 2.99 3.76 58.03
C GLY A 8 3.73 4.23 56.77
N LYS A 9 5.03 3.93 56.68
CA LYS A 9 5.80 4.16 55.46
C LYS A 9 5.27 3.19 54.41
N LEU A 10 4.54 3.70 53.42
CA LEU A 10 4.20 2.90 52.24
C LEU A 10 5.53 2.40 51.65
N SER A 11 5.68 1.08 51.55
CA SER A 11 6.87 0.47 50.96
C SER A 11 7.08 1.06 49.57
N VAL A 12 8.31 1.45 49.24
CA VAL A 12 8.67 1.95 47.90
C VAL A 12 8.22 0.95 46.82
N TRP A 13 8.23 -0.34 47.12
CA TRP A 13 7.71 -1.41 46.26
C TRP A 13 6.20 -1.35 46.06
N ALA A 14 5.45 -1.01 47.09
CA ALA A 14 3.99 -0.84 46.98
C ALA A 14 3.65 0.40 46.13
N ALA A 15 4.39 1.50 46.29
CA ALA A 15 4.24 2.69 45.46
C ALA A 15 4.60 2.42 43.98
N LEU A 16 5.69 1.67 43.73
CA LEU A 16 6.08 1.25 42.37
C LEU A 16 5.04 0.32 41.72
N CYS A 17 4.52 -0.67 42.45
CA CYS A 17 3.46 -1.53 41.94
C CYS A 17 2.19 -0.74 41.58
N VAL A 18 1.78 0.22 42.42
CA VAL A 18 0.64 1.09 42.11
C VAL A 18 0.91 1.95 40.88
N LEU A 19 2.12 2.50 40.74
CA LEU A 19 2.50 3.27 39.55
C LEU A 19 2.51 2.43 38.27
N VAL A 20 2.99 1.18 38.33
CA VAL A 20 2.98 0.25 37.19
C VAL A 20 1.56 -0.18 36.84
N LEU A 21 0.72 -0.49 37.84
CA LEU A 21 -0.69 -0.82 37.61
C LEU A 21 -1.47 0.37 37.06
N CYS A 22 -1.24 1.58 37.59
CA CYS A 22 -1.78 2.81 37.04
C CYS A 22 -1.24 3.07 35.63
N TRP A 23 0.00 2.72 35.32
CA TRP A 23 0.55 2.82 33.97
C TRP A 23 -0.22 1.92 33.01
N PHE A 24 -0.47 0.66 33.37
CA PHE A 24 -1.26 -0.27 32.54
C PHE A 24 -2.74 0.14 32.44
N TYR A 25 -3.28 0.83 33.44
CA TYR A 25 -4.68 1.28 33.48
C TYR A 25 -4.89 2.61 32.73
N VAL A 26 -3.93 3.53 32.82
CA VAL A 26 -3.95 4.86 32.17
C VAL A 26 -3.46 4.78 30.72
N PHE A 27 -2.47 3.93 30.47
CA PHE A 27 -1.99 3.62 29.13
C PHE A 27 -2.39 2.17 28.81
N PRO A 28 -3.61 1.95 28.25
CA PRO A 28 -3.90 0.64 27.68
C PRO A 28 -2.77 0.30 26.73
N VAL A 29 -2.06 -0.79 27.01
CA VAL A 29 -0.99 -1.28 26.14
C VAL A 29 -1.63 -1.43 24.77
N TYR A 30 -1.13 -0.68 23.79
CA TYR A 30 -1.56 -0.84 22.42
C TYR A 30 -1.36 -2.30 22.04
N ARG A 31 -2.48 -3.02 21.94
CA ARG A 31 -2.53 -4.43 21.60
C ARG A 31 -3.20 -4.56 20.25
N LEU A 32 -2.47 -5.12 19.30
CA LEU A 32 -3.07 -5.57 18.06
C LEU A 32 -4.07 -6.70 18.35
N PRO A 33 -5.28 -6.66 17.75
CA PRO A 33 -6.20 -7.79 17.82
C PRO A 33 -5.52 -9.04 17.23
N SER A 34 -5.81 -10.20 17.82
CA SER A 34 -5.39 -11.49 17.29
C SER A 34 -6.08 -11.80 15.96
N ASP A 35 -5.47 -12.67 15.15
CA ASP A 35 -6.04 -13.13 13.87
C ASP A 35 -7.50 -13.61 14.03
N LYS A 36 -7.80 -14.32 15.13
CA LYS A 36 -9.16 -14.79 15.45
C LYS A 36 -10.13 -13.64 15.72
N GLU A 37 -9.73 -12.67 16.55
CA GLU A 37 -10.55 -11.48 16.82
C GLU A 37 -10.85 -10.68 15.53
N ILE A 38 -9.88 -10.62 14.60
CA ILE A 38 -10.08 -9.99 13.30
C ILE A 38 -11.04 -10.79 12.42
N VAL A 39 -10.90 -12.12 12.34
CA VAL A 39 -11.80 -12.98 11.57
C VAL A 39 -13.24 -12.81 12.06
N ASP A 40 -13.46 -12.94 13.37
CA ASP A 40 -14.79 -12.81 13.99
C ASP A 40 -15.43 -11.45 13.68
N GLU A 41 -14.64 -10.36 13.76
CA GLU A 41 -15.12 -9.01 13.44
C GLU A 41 -15.49 -8.85 11.96
N VAL A 42 -14.65 -9.38 11.05
CA VAL A 42 -14.85 -9.27 9.61
C VAL A 42 -16.03 -10.11 9.13
N VAL A 43 -16.20 -11.31 9.68
CA VAL A 43 -17.38 -12.15 9.40
C VAL A 43 -18.66 -11.45 9.89
N ARG A 44 -18.62 -10.83 11.06
CA ARG A 44 -19.77 -10.13 11.65
C ARG A 44 -20.15 -8.85 10.90
N GLN A 45 -19.17 -8.05 10.46
CA GLN A 45 -19.42 -6.70 9.93
C GLN A 45 -19.13 -6.51 8.44
N GLY A 46 -18.43 -7.43 7.76
CA GLY A 46 -17.90 -7.20 6.42
C GLY A 46 -18.94 -7.02 5.31
N GLY A 47 -20.18 -7.45 5.54
CA GLY A 47 -21.30 -7.18 4.63
C GLY A 47 -21.98 -5.82 4.81
N MET A 48 -21.75 -5.12 5.93
CA MET A 48 -22.58 -3.98 6.36
C MET A 48 -22.07 -2.60 5.89
N TRP A 49 -21.22 -2.54 4.87
CA TRP A 49 -20.68 -1.28 4.39
C TRP A 49 -21.75 -0.37 3.79
N ARG A 50 -21.78 0.88 4.25
CA ARG A 50 -22.56 1.97 3.66
C ARG A 50 -21.66 3.15 3.37
N LYS A 51 -21.82 3.74 2.19
CA LYS A 51 -21.02 4.88 1.76
C LYS A 51 -21.23 6.07 2.71
N ASN A 52 -20.14 6.63 3.22
CA ASN A 52 -20.15 7.87 3.98
C ASN A 52 -19.42 8.97 3.21
N GLN A 53 -20.18 9.80 2.51
CA GLN A 53 -19.62 10.86 1.66
C GLN A 53 -18.79 11.86 2.46
N THR A 54 -19.26 12.28 3.64
CA THR A 54 -18.53 13.21 4.52
C THR A 54 -17.18 12.64 4.95
N GLY A 55 -17.11 11.35 5.29
CA GLY A 55 -15.87 10.66 5.64
C GLY A 55 -14.88 10.60 4.46
N ILE A 56 -15.40 10.28 3.28
CA ILE A 56 -14.63 10.27 2.02
C ILE A 56 -14.03 11.66 1.75
N ASP A 57 -14.85 12.71 1.81
CA ASP A 57 -14.41 14.08 1.52
C ASP A 57 -13.39 14.59 2.54
N LEU A 58 -13.57 14.23 3.82
CA LEU A 58 -12.60 14.50 4.87
C LEU A 58 -11.25 13.84 4.58
N TYR A 59 -11.23 12.53 4.29
CA TYR A 59 -9.98 11.83 4.00
C TYR A 59 -9.31 12.33 2.73
N ARG A 60 -10.07 12.66 1.68
CA ARG A 60 -9.53 13.27 0.46
C ARG A 60 -8.89 14.62 0.76
N LYS A 61 -9.53 15.46 1.57
CA LYS A 61 -8.96 16.75 2.02
C LYS A 61 -7.67 16.54 2.80
N LEU A 62 -7.68 15.66 3.80
CA LEU A 62 -6.51 15.36 4.63
C LEU A 62 -5.32 14.85 3.80
N LEU A 63 -5.57 13.98 2.83
CA LEU A 63 -4.54 13.46 1.91
C LEU A 63 -4.03 14.55 0.95
N THR A 64 -4.92 15.42 0.48
CA THR A 64 -4.55 16.56 -0.37
C THR A 64 -3.62 17.52 0.38
N GLU A 65 -3.96 17.86 1.62
CA GLU A 65 -3.19 18.76 2.49
C GLU A 65 -1.83 18.17 2.88
N CYS A 66 -1.77 16.87 3.21
CA CYS A 66 -0.50 16.25 3.61
C CYS A 66 0.46 16.02 2.44
N CYS A 67 -0.09 15.64 1.29
CA CYS A 67 0.64 14.84 0.33
C CYS A 67 0.36 15.23 -1.13
N SER A 68 -0.72 15.98 -1.40
CA SER A 68 -1.10 16.43 -2.76
C SER A 68 -1.05 15.33 -3.84
N PRO A 69 -1.81 14.21 -3.69
CA PRO A 69 -1.71 13.03 -4.54
C PRO A 69 -1.79 13.35 -6.04
N ARG A 70 -2.68 14.25 -6.44
CA ARG A 70 -2.88 14.64 -7.86
C ARG A 70 -1.62 15.17 -8.54
N ARG A 71 -0.78 15.91 -7.83
CA ARG A 71 0.44 16.56 -8.36
C ARG A 71 1.70 15.79 -8.02
N MET A 72 1.70 15.10 -6.88
CA MET A 72 2.92 14.57 -6.29
C MET A 72 3.02 13.05 -6.40
N PHE A 73 2.02 12.29 -6.85
CA PHE A 73 2.17 10.83 -6.84
C PHE A 73 3.28 10.31 -7.77
N ALA A 74 3.53 10.97 -8.90
CA ALA A 74 4.60 10.63 -9.82
C ALA A 74 5.60 11.78 -9.97
N VAL A 75 6.83 11.46 -10.32
CA VAL A 75 7.82 12.44 -10.79
C VAL A 75 7.42 12.88 -12.19
N THR A 76 7.26 14.18 -12.37
CA THR A 76 6.92 14.82 -13.65
C THR A 76 7.92 15.92 -13.95
N LYS A 77 7.98 16.36 -15.21
CA LYS A 77 8.83 17.50 -15.59
C LYS A 77 8.41 18.79 -14.89
N GLU A 78 7.11 18.98 -14.62
CA GLU A 78 6.60 20.13 -13.88
C GLU A 78 6.99 20.14 -12.40
N ASN A 79 6.90 18.98 -11.73
CA ASN A 79 7.19 18.92 -10.29
C ASN A 79 8.66 18.64 -10.00
N SER A 80 9.44 18.21 -11.00
CA SER A 80 10.85 17.83 -10.89
C SER A 80 11.67 18.31 -12.09
N PRO A 81 11.85 19.64 -12.24
CA PRO A 81 12.68 20.22 -13.28
C PRO A 81 14.16 19.83 -13.11
N MET A 82 14.93 20.03 -14.19
CA MET A 82 16.38 19.82 -14.21
C MET A 82 17.08 20.53 -13.04
N GLY A 83 18.02 19.84 -12.39
CA GLY A 83 18.72 20.34 -11.21
C GLY A 83 17.97 20.17 -9.88
N LYS A 84 16.69 19.76 -9.88
CA LYS A 84 15.99 19.47 -8.63
C LYS A 84 16.60 18.28 -7.91
N VAL A 85 16.77 18.38 -6.60
CA VAL A 85 17.22 17.29 -5.74
C VAL A 85 16.02 16.47 -5.27
N LEU A 86 15.99 15.18 -5.64
CA LEU A 86 15.03 14.19 -5.18
C LEU A 86 15.64 13.41 -4.01
N TRP A 87 15.27 13.77 -2.79
CA TRP A 87 15.70 13.06 -1.59
C TRP A 87 15.02 11.69 -1.50
N TYR A 88 15.81 10.65 -1.30
CA TYR A 88 15.29 9.29 -1.20
C TYR A 88 14.47 9.12 0.08
N ASP A 89 13.29 8.51 -0.03
CA ASP A 89 12.40 8.30 1.12
C ASP A 89 12.83 7.12 2.00
N GLY A 90 13.60 6.19 1.43
CA GLY A 90 14.06 4.96 2.06
C GLY A 90 15.49 4.97 2.58
N GLU A 91 16.26 6.01 2.32
CA GLU A 91 17.70 6.08 2.59
C GLU A 91 18.09 7.49 3.03
N PHE A 92 18.57 7.63 4.26
CA PHE A 92 18.91 8.95 4.83
C PHE A 92 20.13 9.56 4.14
N TYR A 93 20.08 10.87 3.89
CA TYR A 93 21.17 11.64 3.28
C TYR A 93 21.57 11.23 1.85
N HIS A 94 20.77 10.37 1.21
CA HIS A 94 20.93 10.03 -0.19
C HIS A 94 19.86 10.71 -1.05
N SER A 95 20.26 11.13 -2.24
CA SER A 95 19.39 11.83 -3.18
C SER A 95 19.85 11.61 -4.62
N HIS A 96 18.94 11.93 -5.54
CA HIS A 96 19.22 12.01 -6.96
C HIS A 96 18.97 13.43 -7.46
N THR A 97 19.96 14.06 -8.05
CA THR A 97 19.76 15.33 -8.74
C THR A 97 19.28 15.06 -10.15
N VAL A 98 18.11 15.59 -10.50
CA VAL A 98 17.53 15.45 -11.84
C VAL A 98 18.52 16.00 -12.87
N ASN A 99 18.92 15.14 -13.81
CA ASN A 99 19.97 15.39 -14.78
C ASN A 99 19.49 15.09 -16.21
N ASN A 100 20.36 15.26 -17.20
CA ASN A 100 20.04 15.03 -18.62
C ASN A 100 19.67 13.58 -18.95
N GLU A 101 20.05 12.61 -18.10
CA GLU A 101 19.75 11.20 -18.31
C GLU A 101 18.34 10.85 -17.82
N THR A 102 17.91 11.43 -16.69
CA THR A 102 16.64 11.10 -16.04
C THR A 102 15.49 12.01 -16.43
N TYR A 103 15.75 13.30 -16.64
CA TYR A 103 14.72 14.29 -17.02
C TYR A 103 13.92 13.90 -18.28
N PRO A 104 14.52 13.37 -19.36
CA PRO A 104 13.76 12.96 -20.55
C PRO A 104 12.78 11.81 -20.29
N LEU A 105 13.03 10.99 -19.26
CA LEU A 105 12.24 9.80 -18.92
C LEU A 105 10.95 10.15 -18.17
N PHE A 106 10.86 11.38 -17.63
CA PHE A 106 9.69 11.82 -16.88
C PHE A 106 8.56 12.23 -17.83
N VAL A 107 7.33 11.94 -17.43
CA VAL A 107 6.13 12.47 -18.10
C VAL A 107 6.04 13.98 -17.89
N GLN A 108 5.36 14.68 -18.81
CA GLN A 108 5.21 16.14 -18.72
C GLN A 108 4.45 16.53 -17.45
N ASP A 109 3.25 15.99 -17.30
CA ASP A 109 2.34 16.18 -16.17
C ASP A 109 1.73 14.82 -15.73
N THR A 110 0.79 14.86 -14.80
CA THR A 110 0.05 13.67 -14.37
C THR A 110 -0.81 13.15 -15.53
N PRO A 111 -0.56 11.93 -16.05
CA PRO A 111 -1.24 11.44 -17.25
C PRO A 111 -2.66 10.90 -16.97
N LEU A 112 -3.20 11.13 -15.77
CA LEU A 112 -4.51 10.62 -15.37
C LEU A 112 -5.61 11.60 -15.76
N GLN A 113 -6.64 11.09 -16.43
CA GLN A 113 -7.84 11.86 -16.73
C GLN A 113 -8.78 11.86 -15.52
N PHE A 114 -9.13 13.05 -15.04
CA PHE A 114 -10.01 13.25 -13.88
C PHE A 114 -11.41 13.69 -14.35
N PRO A 115 -12.49 13.38 -13.60
CA PRO A 115 -12.51 12.68 -12.31
C PRO A 115 -12.41 11.15 -12.43
N LEU A 116 -11.72 10.51 -11.49
CA LEU A 116 -11.77 9.06 -11.31
C LEU A 116 -12.97 8.74 -10.41
N LYS A 117 -13.96 8.02 -10.92
CA LYS A 117 -15.17 7.69 -10.15
C LYS A 117 -14.89 6.50 -9.22
N LYS A 118 -15.12 5.27 -9.70
CA LYS A 118 -14.94 4.05 -8.91
C LYS A 118 -13.56 3.45 -9.17
N CYS A 119 -12.74 3.40 -8.14
CA CYS A 119 -11.42 2.78 -8.19
C CYS A 119 -11.41 1.44 -7.45
N ALA A 120 -10.73 0.45 -8.04
CA ALA A 120 -10.39 -0.78 -7.35
C ALA A 120 -8.88 -0.80 -7.06
N VAL A 121 -8.52 -1.05 -5.81
CA VAL A 121 -7.14 -1.33 -5.42
C VAL A 121 -7.04 -2.81 -5.08
N VAL A 122 -6.21 -3.54 -5.81
CA VAL A 122 -6.07 -5.00 -5.69
C VAL A 122 -4.72 -5.32 -5.08
N GLY A 123 -4.75 -5.71 -3.81
CA GLY A 123 -3.65 -6.36 -3.11
C GLY A 123 -3.49 -7.80 -3.56
N ASN A 124 -2.47 -8.48 -3.04
CA ASN A 124 -2.07 -9.79 -3.53
C ASN A 124 -2.45 -10.95 -2.61
N SER A 125 -3.16 -10.70 -1.50
CA SER A 125 -3.41 -11.73 -0.49
C SER A 125 -4.08 -12.99 -1.06
N GLY A 126 -3.70 -14.15 -0.52
CA GLY A 126 -4.31 -15.43 -0.83
C GLY A 126 -5.82 -15.51 -0.53
N ILE A 127 -6.35 -14.56 0.26
CA ILE A 127 -7.80 -14.44 0.53
C ILE A 127 -8.63 -14.25 -0.77
N LEU A 128 -8.00 -13.81 -1.86
CA LEU A 128 -8.66 -13.68 -3.15
C LEU A 128 -8.95 -15.03 -3.81
N ARG A 129 -8.28 -16.11 -3.42
CA ARG A 129 -8.51 -17.42 -4.05
C ARG A 129 -9.95 -17.89 -3.83
N ARG A 130 -10.60 -18.29 -4.93
CA ARG A 130 -12.01 -18.71 -4.98
C ARG A 130 -13.00 -17.61 -4.55
N SER A 131 -12.56 -16.35 -4.48
CA SER A 131 -13.43 -15.22 -4.14
C SER A 131 -14.43 -14.90 -5.25
N LYS A 132 -14.15 -15.28 -6.52
CA LYS A 132 -14.98 -14.91 -7.68
C LYS A 132 -15.14 -13.39 -7.87
N CYS A 133 -14.24 -12.59 -7.30
CA CYS A 133 -14.31 -11.13 -7.35
C CYS A 133 -13.84 -10.50 -8.67
N GLY A 134 -13.34 -11.29 -9.63
CA GLY A 134 -12.73 -10.77 -10.85
C GLY A 134 -13.66 -9.89 -11.67
N ARG A 135 -14.94 -10.30 -11.81
CA ARG A 135 -15.96 -9.49 -12.50
C ARG A 135 -16.26 -8.18 -11.77
N HIS A 136 -16.27 -8.17 -10.44
CA HIS A 136 -16.51 -6.96 -9.64
C HIS A 136 -15.31 -5.99 -9.71
N ILE A 137 -14.09 -6.52 -9.74
CA ILE A 137 -12.86 -5.74 -9.91
C ILE A 137 -12.87 -5.08 -11.30
N ASP A 138 -13.15 -5.85 -12.35
CA ASP A 138 -13.13 -5.38 -13.74
C ASP A 138 -14.27 -4.40 -14.09
N GLN A 139 -15.23 -4.18 -13.18
CA GLN A 139 -16.25 -3.14 -13.32
C GLN A 139 -15.80 -1.75 -12.86
N ALA A 140 -14.66 -1.62 -12.19
CA ALA A 140 -14.13 -0.32 -11.79
C ALA A 140 -13.70 0.54 -12.99
N ASP A 141 -13.74 1.85 -12.81
CA ASP A 141 -13.28 2.82 -13.81
C ASP A 141 -11.75 2.87 -13.87
N PHE A 142 -11.09 2.68 -12.72
CA PHE A 142 -9.64 2.66 -12.61
C PHE A 142 -9.14 1.57 -11.66
N ILE A 143 -8.24 0.69 -12.13
CA ILE A 143 -7.76 -0.46 -11.36
C ILE A 143 -6.26 -0.33 -11.09
N MET A 144 -5.91 -0.32 -9.81
CA MET A 144 -4.53 -0.27 -9.30
C MET A 144 -4.12 -1.64 -8.75
N ARG A 145 -3.06 -2.23 -9.28
CA ARG A 145 -2.54 -3.56 -8.86
C ARG A 145 -1.14 -3.45 -8.26
N CYS A 146 -0.86 -4.32 -7.29
CA CYS A 146 0.42 -4.34 -6.58
C CYS A 146 1.43 -5.31 -7.19
N ASN A 147 2.62 -4.82 -7.53
CA ASN A 147 3.86 -5.61 -7.66
C ASN A 147 3.82 -6.69 -8.75
N LEU A 148 3.35 -6.31 -9.94
CA LEU A 148 3.30 -7.17 -11.14
C LEU A 148 2.73 -8.57 -10.88
N PRO A 149 1.50 -8.66 -10.35
CA PRO A 149 0.95 -9.95 -9.97
C PRO A 149 0.44 -10.70 -11.22
N PRO A 150 0.51 -12.04 -11.25
CA PRO A 150 0.08 -12.82 -12.41
C PRO A 150 -1.42 -12.69 -12.65
N LEU A 151 -1.80 -12.52 -13.92
CA LEU A 151 -3.18 -12.48 -14.39
C LEU A 151 -3.50 -13.69 -15.30
N SER A 152 -2.88 -14.85 -15.01
CA SER A 152 -3.10 -16.09 -15.74
C SER A 152 -4.56 -16.57 -15.59
N LYS A 153 -5.02 -17.40 -16.55
CA LYS A 153 -6.41 -17.90 -16.63
C LYS A 153 -6.93 -18.49 -15.30
N GLU A 154 -6.05 -19.11 -14.52
CA GLU A 154 -6.38 -19.72 -13.22
C GLU A 154 -6.78 -18.73 -12.11
N TYR A 155 -6.48 -17.43 -12.28
CA TYR A 155 -6.81 -16.37 -11.32
C TYR A 155 -7.87 -15.39 -11.82
N VAL A 156 -8.21 -15.41 -13.12
CA VAL A 156 -9.10 -14.40 -13.74
C VAL A 156 -10.44 -14.29 -13.03
N ASP A 157 -11.04 -15.42 -12.66
CA ASP A 157 -12.31 -15.44 -11.93
C ASP A 157 -12.25 -14.69 -10.60
N ASP A 158 -11.08 -14.71 -9.95
CA ASP A 158 -10.87 -14.19 -8.61
C ASP A 158 -10.38 -12.73 -8.64
N VAL A 159 -9.49 -12.39 -9.58
CA VAL A 159 -8.76 -11.11 -9.56
C VAL A 159 -8.99 -10.24 -10.80
N GLY A 160 -9.68 -10.75 -11.81
CA GLY A 160 -9.96 -10.04 -13.06
C GLY A 160 -8.73 -9.92 -13.96
N THR A 161 -8.87 -9.17 -15.05
CA THR A 161 -7.80 -8.95 -16.04
C THR A 161 -7.49 -7.49 -16.30
N ARG A 162 -8.47 -6.58 -16.09
CA ARG A 162 -8.28 -5.17 -16.35
C ARG A 162 -7.27 -4.57 -15.37
N THR A 163 -6.43 -3.70 -15.89
CA THR A 163 -5.42 -2.97 -15.15
C THR A 163 -5.31 -1.59 -15.77
N ASN A 164 -5.19 -0.56 -14.94
CA ASN A 164 -4.86 0.80 -15.40
C ASN A 164 -3.51 1.24 -14.85
N LEU A 165 -3.19 0.86 -13.62
CA LEU A 165 -1.89 1.08 -13.00
C LEU A 165 -1.43 -0.19 -12.32
N VAL A 166 -0.19 -0.60 -12.57
CA VAL A 166 0.45 -1.71 -11.86
C VAL A 166 1.79 -1.25 -11.31
N THR A 167 2.04 -1.51 -10.03
CA THR A 167 3.32 -1.17 -9.44
C THR A 167 4.34 -2.26 -9.71
N ALA A 168 5.62 -1.89 -9.73
CA ALA A 168 6.71 -2.83 -9.71
C ALA A 168 7.78 -2.40 -8.72
N ASN A 169 7.91 -3.15 -7.62
CA ASN A 169 9.05 -2.98 -6.74
C ASN A 169 10.34 -3.36 -7.50
N PRO A 170 11.42 -2.55 -7.42
CA PRO A 170 12.68 -2.84 -8.11
C PRO A 170 13.28 -4.21 -7.78
N SER A 171 13.03 -4.75 -6.57
CA SER A 171 13.47 -6.11 -6.20
C SER A 171 12.86 -7.22 -7.07
N ILE A 172 11.74 -6.96 -7.76
CA ILE A 172 11.19 -7.89 -8.75
C ILE A 172 12.14 -8.00 -9.95
N ILE A 173 12.67 -6.86 -10.41
CA ILE A 173 13.64 -6.80 -11.51
C ILE A 173 14.90 -7.57 -11.14
N GLU A 174 15.40 -7.38 -9.92
CA GLU A 174 16.54 -8.12 -9.39
C GLU A 174 16.28 -9.63 -9.30
N LYS A 175 15.24 -10.03 -8.55
CA LYS A 175 15.04 -11.43 -8.15
C LYS A 175 14.38 -12.29 -9.23
N ARG A 176 13.35 -11.76 -9.89
CA ARG A 176 12.56 -12.52 -10.88
C ARG A 176 13.17 -12.44 -12.27
N PHE A 177 13.79 -11.31 -12.60
CA PHE A 177 14.31 -11.04 -13.95
C PHE A 177 15.83 -10.86 -13.99
N GLN A 178 16.54 -11.27 -12.93
CA GLN A 178 18.01 -11.35 -12.88
C GLN A 178 18.67 -10.02 -13.29
N ASN A 179 18.15 -8.91 -12.77
CA ASN A 179 18.60 -7.55 -13.06
C ASN A 179 18.52 -7.11 -14.52
N LEU A 180 17.83 -7.88 -15.38
CA LEU A 180 17.75 -7.69 -16.84
C LEU A 180 19.11 -7.69 -17.54
N LEU A 181 20.11 -8.36 -16.94
CA LEU A 181 21.47 -8.40 -17.47
C LEU A 181 21.63 -9.39 -18.63
N TRP A 182 21.00 -10.57 -18.54
CA TRP A 182 21.15 -11.63 -19.53
C TRP A 182 20.06 -11.62 -20.61
N SER A 183 18.80 -11.42 -20.21
CA SER A 183 17.68 -11.40 -21.13
C SER A 183 16.59 -10.46 -20.64
N ARG A 184 16.12 -9.60 -21.56
CA ARG A 184 14.98 -8.72 -21.32
C ARG A 184 13.65 -9.36 -21.75
N LYS A 185 13.71 -10.45 -22.52
CA LYS A 185 12.55 -11.08 -23.16
C LYS A 185 11.50 -11.55 -22.14
N ALA A 186 11.92 -12.25 -21.10
CA ALA A 186 11.00 -12.77 -20.08
C ALA A 186 10.26 -11.64 -19.35
N PHE A 187 10.95 -10.53 -19.07
CA PHE A 187 10.35 -9.34 -18.48
C PHE A 187 9.33 -8.69 -19.43
N VAL A 188 9.74 -8.37 -20.65
CA VAL A 188 8.87 -7.74 -21.66
C VAL A 188 7.65 -8.62 -21.96
N ASP A 189 7.83 -9.94 -22.13
CA ASP A 189 6.73 -10.86 -22.38
C ASP A 189 5.75 -10.89 -21.20
N SER A 190 6.26 -10.87 -19.96
CA SER A 190 5.40 -10.81 -18.77
C SER A 190 4.60 -9.51 -18.65
N MET A 191 5.05 -8.43 -19.29
CA MET A 191 4.39 -7.12 -19.25
C MET A 191 3.21 -7.02 -20.22
N LYS A 192 3.13 -7.88 -21.24
CA LYS A 192 2.06 -7.87 -22.27
C LYS A 192 0.66 -7.97 -21.68
N VAL A 193 0.50 -8.67 -20.55
CA VAL A 193 -0.79 -8.85 -19.88
C VAL A 193 -1.39 -7.53 -19.37
N TYR A 194 -0.57 -6.50 -19.18
CA TYR A 194 -1.02 -5.19 -18.69
C TYR A 194 -1.39 -4.22 -19.83
N GLY A 195 -1.24 -4.61 -21.10
CA GLY A 195 -1.66 -3.80 -22.25
C GLY A 195 -1.09 -2.37 -22.21
N SER A 196 -1.98 -1.38 -22.33
CA SER A 196 -1.64 0.06 -22.31
C SER A 196 -1.79 0.70 -20.92
N SER A 197 -1.40 -0.03 -19.86
CA SER A 197 -1.42 0.47 -18.47
C SER A 197 -0.25 1.39 -18.14
N TYR A 198 -0.33 2.03 -16.98
CA TYR A 198 0.81 2.66 -16.32
C TYR A 198 1.60 1.64 -15.50
N MET A 199 2.91 1.59 -15.72
CA MET A 199 3.84 0.85 -14.87
C MET A 199 4.48 1.80 -13.87
N TYR A 200 4.25 1.59 -12.57
CA TYR A 200 4.62 2.54 -11.52
C TYR A 200 5.77 2.00 -10.65
N MET A 201 6.95 2.63 -10.72
CA MET A 201 8.17 2.18 -10.04
C MET A 201 8.73 3.21 -9.07
N PRO A 202 9.09 2.84 -7.83
CA PRO A 202 9.77 3.73 -6.89
C PRO A 202 11.27 3.86 -7.18
N ALA A 203 11.63 4.41 -8.35
CA ALA A 203 13.02 4.53 -8.80
C ALA A 203 13.90 5.37 -7.86
N PHE A 204 13.32 6.39 -7.23
CA PHE A 204 14.03 7.32 -6.34
C PHE A 204 13.75 7.04 -4.86
N SER A 205 13.43 5.79 -4.50
CA SER A 205 13.24 5.43 -3.09
C SER A 205 14.53 5.14 -2.34
N MET A 206 15.51 4.55 -3.01
CA MET A 206 16.83 4.16 -2.48
C MET A 206 17.80 4.07 -3.66
N LYS A 207 19.10 4.20 -3.44
CA LYS A 207 20.08 4.20 -4.53
C LYS A 207 20.01 2.95 -5.45
N PRO A 208 19.90 1.71 -4.94
CA PRO A 208 19.80 0.53 -5.81
C PRO A 208 18.51 0.49 -6.66
N CYS A 209 17.45 1.19 -6.23
CA CYS A 209 16.19 1.21 -6.95
C CYS A 209 16.27 1.97 -8.27
N THR A 210 17.16 2.97 -8.37
CA THR A 210 17.27 3.84 -9.55
C THR A 210 17.73 3.02 -10.75
N ASP A 211 18.89 2.38 -10.67
CA ASP A 211 19.45 1.60 -11.78
C ASP A 211 18.51 0.49 -12.27
N LEU A 212 17.88 -0.24 -11.34
CA LEU A 212 16.93 -1.30 -11.68
C LEU A 212 15.69 -0.78 -12.40
N SER A 213 15.18 0.38 -11.99
CA SER A 213 14.01 1.00 -12.62
C SER A 213 14.34 1.57 -13.99
N LEU A 214 15.55 2.15 -14.16
CA LEU A 214 16.03 2.63 -15.45
C LEU A 214 16.22 1.48 -16.44
N ARG A 215 16.78 0.34 -16.01
CA ARG A 215 16.87 -0.86 -16.86
C ARG A 215 15.51 -1.38 -17.30
N ALA A 216 14.53 -1.39 -16.39
CA ALA A 216 13.16 -1.78 -16.72
C ALA A 216 12.52 -0.81 -17.73
N TYR A 217 12.75 0.50 -17.58
CA TYR A 217 12.32 1.51 -18.55
C TYR A 217 12.87 1.21 -19.95
N TYR A 218 14.21 1.09 -20.08
CA TYR A 218 14.84 0.88 -21.39
C TYR A 218 14.43 -0.45 -22.02
N ALA A 219 14.26 -1.51 -21.23
CA ALA A 219 13.78 -2.79 -21.74
C ALA A 219 12.40 -2.70 -22.40
N LEU A 220 11.50 -1.84 -21.89
CA LEU A 220 10.18 -1.63 -22.47
C LEU A 220 10.19 -0.63 -23.63
N ALA A 221 11.00 0.43 -23.52
CA ALA A 221 11.16 1.42 -24.58
C ALA A 221 11.71 0.80 -25.87
N ASP A 222 12.69 -0.13 -25.75
CA ASP A 222 13.33 -0.79 -26.88
C ASP A 222 12.41 -1.81 -27.60
N THR A 223 11.22 -2.12 -27.05
CA THR A 223 10.33 -3.19 -27.58
C THR A 223 8.97 -2.70 -28.06
N SER A 224 8.82 -1.38 -28.27
CA SER A 224 7.55 -0.74 -28.68
C SER A 224 6.38 -1.12 -27.75
N SER A 225 6.66 -1.26 -26.44
CA SER A 225 5.62 -1.51 -25.45
C SER A 225 4.65 -0.32 -25.37
N ASN A 226 3.35 -0.61 -25.22
CA ASN A 226 2.32 0.41 -25.01
C ASN A 226 2.21 0.87 -23.54
N LEU A 227 3.03 0.31 -22.64
CA LEU A 227 3.05 0.72 -21.24
C LEU A 227 3.69 2.10 -21.08
N THR A 228 3.06 2.94 -20.27
CA THR A 228 3.66 4.21 -19.85
C THR A 228 4.36 4.02 -18.51
N MET A 229 5.68 4.22 -18.46
CA MET A 229 6.42 4.16 -17.19
C MET A 229 6.21 5.45 -16.38
N LEU A 230 5.93 5.29 -15.09
CA LEU A 230 5.84 6.36 -14.10
C LEU A 230 6.79 6.07 -12.94
N PHE A 231 7.55 7.07 -12.52
CA PHE A 231 8.38 6.96 -11.32
C PHE A 231 7.69 7.58 -10.12
N ALA A 232 7.64 6.88 -8.99
CA ALA A 232 7.06 7.41 -7.76
C ALA A 232 7.85 8.63 -7.28
N ASN A 233 7.15 9.70 -6.90
CA ASN A 233 7.82 10.83 -6.27
C ASN A 233 8.18 10.48 -4.81
N PRO A 234 9.45 10.53 -4.42
CA PRO A 234 9.85 10.12 -3.08
C PRO A 234 9.31 11.06 -1.98
N GLU A 235 9.06 12.33 -2.30
CA GLU A 235 8.42 13.24 -1.35
C GLU A 235 7.00 12.78 -1.00
N PHE A 236 6.25 12.30 -1.99
CA PHE A 236 4.92 11.74 -1.78
C PHE A 236 4.95 10.43 -0.98
N LEU A 237 5.89 9.53 -1.29
CA LEU A 237 6.10 8.31 -0.49
C LEU A 237 6.36 8.67 0.99
N ARG A 238 7.23 9.66 1.23
CA ARG A 238 7.61 10.12 2.57
C ARG A 238 6.44 10.76 3.31
N THR A 239 5.66 11.64 2.68
CA THR A 239 4.55 12.34 3.33
C THR A 239 3.39 11.40 3.64
N VAL A 240 3.07 10.46 2.74
CA VAL A 240 2.10 9.39 3.00
C VAL A 240 2.58 8.49 4.15
N GLY A 241 3.89 8.16 4.19
CA GLY A 241 4.51 7.48 5.32
C GLY A 241 4.25 8.19 6.66
N LYS A 242 4.50 9.51 6.72
CA LYS A 242 4.24 10.34 7.91
C LYS A 242 2.75 10.38 8.26
N PHE A 243 1.88 10.49 7.27
CA PHE A 243 0.41 10.54 7.44
C PHE A 243 -0.13 9.31 8.17
N TRP A 244 0.35 8.11 7.82
CA TRP A 244 -0.07 6.87 8.46
C TRP A 244 0.65 6.62 9.78
N LYS A 245 1.91 7.05 9.90
CA LYS A 245 2.64 6.99 11.17
C LYS A 245 1.93 7.77 12.27
N SER A 246 1.38 8.95 11.95
CA SER A 246 0.59 9.73 12.92
C SER A 246 -0.79 9.13 13.24
N ARG A 247 -1.17 8.04 12.56
CA ARG A 247 -2.43 7.31 12.74
C ARG A 247 -2.18 5.89 13.27
N GLY A 248 -1.01 5.65 13.85
CA GLY A 248 -0.71 4.39 14.54
C GLY A 248 -0.23 3.26 13.62
N VAL A 249 0.32 3.58 12.44
CA VAL A 249 1.08 2.60 11.63
C VAL A 249 2.57 2.78 11.88
N HIS A 250 3.16 1.86 12.65
CA HIS A 250 4.54 1.87 13.12
C HIS A 250 5.45 1.00 12.24
N ALA A 251 5.25 1.05 10.93
CA ALA A 251 6.11 0.36 9.97
C ALA A 251 7.40 1.15 9.73
N LYS A 252 8.50 0.44 9.43
CA LYS A 252 9.70 1.08 8.86
C LYS A 252 9.38 1.70 7.49
N ARG A 253 8.60 0.99 6.69
CA ARG A 253 8.03 1.47 5.42
C ARG A 253 6.62 0.93 5.23
N LEU A 254 5.74 1.74 4.65
CA LEU A 254 4.40 1.29 4.30
C LEU A 254 4.45 0.21 3.22
N SER A 255 3.46 -0.68 3.21
CA SER A 255 3.27 -1.59 2.09
C SER A 255 2.88 -0.83 0.82
N THR A 256 3.16 -1.43 -0.34
CA THR A 256 2.69 -0.93 -1.63
C THR A 256 1.16 -0.82 -1.66
N GLY A 257 0.45 -1.74 -1.02
CA GLY A 257 -1.01 -1.74 -0.96
C GLY A 257 -1.55 -0.51 -0.25
N LEU A 258 -1.07 -0.21 0.96
CA LEU A 258 -1.53 0.96 1.72
C LEU A 258 -1.20 2.27 0.99
N PHE A 259 -0.06 2.32 0.33
CA PHE A 259 0.30 3.45 -0.52
C PHE A 259 -0.69 3.66 -1.68
N LEU A 260 -1.05 2.60 -2.42
CA LEU A 260 -2.05 2.69 -3.50
C LEU A 260 -3.45 3.03 -3.00
N VAL A 261 -3.85 2.54 -1.81
CA VAL A 261 -5.12 2.95 -1.20
C VAL A 261 -5.10 4.44 -0.88
N SER A 262 -3.98 4.96 -0.36
CA SER A 262 -3.82 6.40 -0.07
C SER A 262 -3.92 7.24 -1.35
N LEU A 263 -3.28 6.78 -2.43
CA LEU A 263 -3.40 7.40 -3.74
C LEU A 263 -4.86 7.40 -4.22
N ALA A 264 -5.53 6.25 -4.18
CA ALA A 264 -6.91 6.11 -4.63
C ALA A 264 -7.89 6.98 -3.81
N LEU A 265 -7.74 7.03 -2.48
CA LEU A 265 -8.57 7.90 -1.62
C LEU A 265 -8.38 9.39 -1.94
N GLY A 266 -7.17 9.77 -2.38
CA GLY A 266 -6.85 11.12 -2.82
C GLY A 266 -7.36 11.51 -4.21
N LEU A 267 -7.64 10.53 -5.07
CA LEU A 267 -7.96 10.75 -6.49
C LEU A 267 -9.38 10.35 -6.90
N CYS A 268 -9.97 9.37 -6.21
CA CYS A 268 -11.20 8.70 -6.64
C CYS A 268 -12.41 9.12 -5.81
N GLU A 269 -13.61 9.08 -6.40
CA GLU A 269 -14.87 9.34 -5.69
C GLU A 269 -15.24 8.20 -4.74
N GLU A 270 -15.01 6.96 -5.14
CA GLU A 270 -15.23 5.75 -4.34
C GLU A 270 -14.07 4.77 -4.54
N VAL A 271 -13.60 4.17 -3.45
CA VAL A 271 -12.50 3.20 -3.48
C VAL A 271 -12.99 1.88 -2.91
N THR A 272 -12.77 0.80 -3.65
CA THR A 272 -12.91 -0.56 -3.15
C THR A 272 -11.55 -1.27 -3.10
N ALA A 273 -11.18 -1.80 -1.95
CA ALA A 273 -9.95 -2.55 -1.73
C ALA A 273 -10.24 -4.06 -1.70
N TYR A 274 -9.49 -4.82 -2.49
CA TYR A 274 -9.57 -6.27 -2.62
C TYR A 274 -8.22 -6.91 -2.26
N GLY A 275 -8.21 -8.07 -1.61
CA GLY A 275 -6.95 -8.79 -1.33
C GLY A 275 -6.05 -8.13 -0.29
N PHE A 276 -6.63 -7.35 0.62
CA PHE A 276 -5.96 -6.77 1.79
C PHE A 276 -6.25 -7.64 3.00
N TRP A 277 -5.47 -8.70 3.16
CA TRP A 277 -5.58 -9.64 4.28
C TRP A 277 -4.17 -10.17 4.62
N PRO A 278 -3.52 -9.61 5.65
CA PRO A 278 -2.14 -9.95 5.99
C PRO A 278 -2.01 -11.15 6.95
N PHE A 279 -3.12 -11.83 7.24
CA PHE A 279 -3.18 -12.92 8.22
C PHE A 279 -3.05 -14.28 7.54
N SER A 280 -2.60 -15.26 8.32
CA SER A 280 -2.33 -16.62 7.83
C SER A 280 -3.55 -17.55 7.85
N ILE A 281 -4.67 -17.07 8.42
CA ILE A 281 -5.92 -17.79 8.59
C ILE A 281 -7.01 -17.04 7.82
N GLY A 282 -7.85 -17.74 7.08
CA GLY A 282 -8.97 -17.20 6.31
C GLY A 282 -10.23 -17.00 7.14
N LEU A 283 -11.30 -16.54 6.48
CA LEU A 283 -12.61 -16.34 7.12
C LEU A 283 -13.30 -17.65 7.53
N ASP A 284 -12.89 -18.77 6.93
CA ASP A 284 -13.32 -20.14 7.22
C ASP A 284 -12.39 -20.86 8.21
N GLU A 285 -11.53 -20.09 8.89
CA GLU A 285 -10.48 -20.57 9.78
C GLU A 285 -9.45 -21.52 9.12
N GLN A 286 -9.43 -21.60 7.79
CA GLN A 286 -8.44 -22.40 7.06
C GLN A 286 -7.16 -21.61 6.77
N PRO A 287 -5.99 -22.27 6.64
CA PRO A 287 -4.76 -21.59 6.26
C PRO A 287 -4.88 -20.89 4.90
N VAL A 288 -4.41 -19.64 4.84
CA VAL A 288 -4.36 -18.82 3.63
C VAL A 288 -2.91 -18.48 3.31
N SER A 289 -2.52 -18.66 2.04
CA SER A 289 -1.20 -18.26 1.57
C SER A 289 -1.04 -16.74 1.55
N HIS A 290 0.20 -16.28 1.70
CA HIS A 290 0.49 -14.85 1.69
C HIS A 290 0.07 -14.18 0.39
N HIS A 291 0.27 -14.84 -0.75
CA HIS A 291 -0.25 -14.39 -2.03
C HIS A 291 -1.29 -15.36 -2.60
N TYR A 292 -2.11 -14.89 -3.54
CA TYR A 292 -3.01 -15.77 -4.28
C TYR A 292 -2.30 -16.67 -5.30
N TYR A 293 -1.03 -16.39 -5.60
CA TYR A 293 -0.25 -17.09 -6.62
C TYR A 293 1.01 -17.79 -6.08
N ASP A 294 1.41 -17.51 -4.83
CA ASP A 294 2.52 -18.16 -4.13
C ASP A 294 2.41 -17.93 -2.61
N ASN A 295 3.42 -18.38 -1.85
CA ASN A 295 3.52 -18.12 -0.41
C ASN A 295 4.84 -17.43 -0.01
N ILE A 296 5.35 -16.55 -0.87
CA ILE A 296 6.59 -15.81 -0.62
C ILE A 296 6.30 -14.64 0.33
N LEU A 297 6.87 -14.71 1.53
CA LEU A 297 6.73 -13.66 2.55
C LEU A 297 7.63 -12.45 2.25
N PRO A 298 7.21 -11.23 2.64
CA PRO A 298 8.07 -10.06 2.57
C PRO A 298 9.22 -10.18 3.57
N TYR A 299 10.24 -9.34 3.40
CA TYR A 299 11.30 -9.22 4.40
C TYR A 299 10.72 -8.85 5.77
N LYS A 300 11.13 -9.61 6.79
CA LYS A 300 10.69 -9.39 8.17
C LYS A 300 11.01 -7.95 8.59
N TRP A 301 10.13 -7.36 9.41
CA TRP A 301 10.30 -6.04 10.05
C TRP A 301 10.29 -4.81 9.13
N PHE A 302 10.02 -4.97 7.82
CA PHE A 302 9.90 -3.81 6.92
C PHE A 302 8.53 -3.15 7.01
N HIS A 303 7.46 -3.96 7.02
CA HIS A 303 6.08 -3.54 6.99
C HIS A 303 5.35 -3.94 8.28
N ALA A 304 4.35 -3.17 8.68
CA ALA A 304 3.44 -3.48 9.79
C ALA A 304 2.04 -3.78 9.24
N MET A 305 1.93 -4.73 8.30
CA MET A 305 0.69 -4.97 7.55
C MET A 305 -0.55 -5.25 8.43
N PRO A 306 -0.46 -5.91 9.59
CA PRO A 306 -1.59 -6.01 10.52
C PRO A 306 -2.09 -4.64 11.03
N GLU A 307 -1.18 -3.71 11.37
CA GLU A 307 -1.55 -2.35 11.75
C GLU A 307 -2.18 -1.61 10.57
N GLU A 308 -1.62 -1.76 9.37
CA GLU A 308 -2.20 -1.20 8.14
C GLU A 308 -3.63 -1.73 7.91
N PHE A 309 -3.85 -3.04 8.08
CA PHE A 309 -5.17 -3.64 7.94
C PHE A 309 -6.17 -3.04 8.94
N VAL A 310 -5.79 -2.87 10.20
CA VAL A 310 -6.66 -2.26 11.22
C VAL A 310 -7.09 -0.86 10.81
N GLN A 311 -6.18 -0.05 10.27
CA GLN A 311 -6.53 1.28 9.75
C GLN A 311 -7.49 1.22 8.56
N LEU A 312 -7.22 0.36 7.59
CA LEU A 312 -8.10 0.18 6.42
C LEU A 312 -9.49 -0.33 6.84
N TRP A 313 -9.54 -1.22 7.84
CA TRP A 313 -10.78 -1.76 8.37
C TRP A 313 -11.60 -0.69 9.12
N ASP A 314 -10.95 0.21 9.83
CA ASP A 314 -11.63 1.36 10.44
C ASP A 314 -12.26 2.28 9.38
N LEU A 315 -11.54 2.53 8.28
CA LEU A 315 -12.11 3.25 7.12
C LEU A 315 -13.29 2.51 6.49
N HIS A 316 -13.29 1.17 6.54
CA HIS A 316 -14.44 0.37 6.12
C HIS A 316 -15.64 0.54 7.02
N LYS A 317 -15.47 0.40 8.33
CA LYS A 317 -16.56 0.58 9.30
C LYS A 317 -17.17 1.97 9.23
N THR A 318 -16.37 3.00 8.97
CA THR A 318 -16.84 4.39 8.85
C THR A 318 -17.45 4.73 7.49
N GLY A 319 -17.42 3.81 6.52
CA GLY A 319 -17.97 4.03 5.17
C GLY A 319 -17.06 4.83 4.22
N THR A 320 -15.80 5.07 4.61
CA THR A 320 -14.82 5.88 3.88
C THR A 320 -14.11 5.08 2.78
N LEU A 321 -13.81 3.80 3.04
CA LEU A 321 -13.18 2.86 2.10
C LEU A 321 -14.02 1.59 2.06
N ARG A 322 -14.32 1.01 0.90
CA ARG A 322 -14.95 -0.32 0.89
C ARG A 322 -13.88 -1.41 0.84
N MET A 323 -13.59 -2.07 1.96
CA MET A 323 -12.88 -3.35 1.90
C MET A 323 -13.83 -4.49 1.49
N ARG A 324 -13.41 -5.30 0.52
CA ARG A 324 -14.06 -6.56 0.16
C ARG A 324 -13.14 -7.71 0.57
N VAL A 325 -13.55 -8.46 1.58
CA VAL A 325 -12.86 -9.65 2.07
C VAL A 325 -13.79 -10.86 1.86
N GLY A 326 -13.27 -11.92 1.26
CA GLY A 326 -14.05 -13.12 0.94
C GLY A 326 -14.75 -13.07 -0.43
N HIS A 327 -15.85 -13.82 -0.54
CA HIS A 327 -16.52 -14.07 -1.82
C HIS A 327 -17.32 -12.87 -2.35
N CYS A 328 -17.28 -12.65 -3.66
CA CYS A 328 -18.14 -11.71 -4.36
C CYS A 328 -19.34 -12.45 -4.97
N PRO A 329 -20.57 -11.96 -4.75
CA PRO A 329 -21.76 -12.57 -5.34
C PRO A 329 -21.71 -12.53 -6.88
N PRO A 330 -22.38 -13.48 -7.56
CA PRO A 330 -22.34 -13.60 -9.00
C PRO A 330 -22.94 -12.43 -9.78
#